data_AF-A0A7S3GVB3-F1
#
_entry.id   AF-A0A7S3GVB3-F1
#
_cell.length_a   1.000
_cell.length_b   1.000
_cell.length_c   1.000
_cell.angle_alpha   90.00
_cell.angle_beta   90.00
_cell.angle_gamma   90.00
#
_symmetry.space_group_name_H-M   'P 1'
#
loop_
_entity.id
_entity.type
_entity.pdbx_description
1 polymer ?
#
loop_
_entity_poly.entity_id
_entity_poly.type
_entity_poly.pdbx_seq_one_letter_code
_entity_poly.pdbx_strand_id
1 'polypeptide(L)'
;VGANYASRFAPPSSLATTPWTQEFYCSSIVDYAYRDALEQDLVFTNEPFPLMFQPRDFWEEYYRSQELELPSGFGSNPTLLMHSPRVKCVELDLNAPEPVEETHEMF
;
A
#
# COMPACT_ATOMS: atom_id res chain seq x y z
N VAL A 1 18.08 -8.86 6.61
CA VAL A 1 16.83 -8.91 5.81
C VAL A 1 15.74 -8.32 6.69
N GLY A 2 15.28 -7.10 6.38
CA GLY A 2 14.23 -6.44 7.17
C GLY A 2 12.86 -7.03 6.83
N ALA A 3 11.98 -7.16 7.83
CA ALA A 3 10.62 -7.61 7.60
C ALA A 3 9.85 -6.56 6.78
N ASN A 4 9.00 -7.03 5.85
CA ASN A 4 8.03 -6.15 5.20
C ASN A 4 7.02 -5.73 6.27
N TYR A 5 6.89 -4.42 6.50
CA TYR A 5 6.00 -3.85 7.55
C TYR A 5 4.57 -4.38 7.40
N ALA A 6 4.25 -4.78 6.18
CA ALA A 6 2.97 -5.15 5.66
C ALA A 6 2.83 -6.69 5.52
N SER A 7 3.43 -7.50 6.41
CA SER A 7 3.50 -8.97 6.25
C SER A 7 2.44 -9.76 7.03
N ARG A 8 1.67 -9.10 7.90
CA ARG A 8 0.65 -9.73 8.75
C ARG A 8 -0.67 -8.95 8.77
N PHE A 9 -1.16 -8.58 7.59
CA PHE A 9 -2.45 -7.90 7.50
C PHE A 9 -3.56 -8.83 7.98
N ALA A 10 -4.39 -8.30 8.86
CA ALA A 10 -5.70 -8.84 9.14
C ALA A 10 -6.72 -8.00 8.34
N PRO A 11 -7.82 -8.58 7.83
CA PRO A 11 -8.82 -7.84 7.06
C PRO A 11 -9.36 -6.65 7.87
N PRO A 12 -9.78 -5.53 7.23
CA PRO A 12 -10.15 -4.32 7.96
C PRO A 12 -11.19 -4.49 9.08
N SER A 13 -12.09 -5.48 8.92
CA SER A 13 -13.10 -5.88 9.91
C SER A 13 -12.54 -6.47 11.20
N SER A 14 -11.33 -7.02 11.17
CA SER A 14 -10.65 -7.65 12.31
C SER A 14 -9.73 -6.71 13.10
N LEU A 15 -9.54 -5.48 12.59
CA LEU A 15 -8.64 -4.49 13.18
C LEU A 15 -9.22 -3.80 14.41
N ALA A 16 -10.54 -3.85 14.64
CA ALA A 16 -11.19 -3.09 15.71
C ALA A 16 -10.78 -3.50 17.14
N THR A 17 -10.01 -4.58 17.32
CA THR A 17 -9.74 -5.19 18.63
C THR A 17 -8.27 -5.37 18.98
N THR A 18 -7.32 -5.00 18.11
CA THR A 18 -5.89 -5.01 18.43
C THR A 18 -5.37 -3.59 18.64
N PRO A 19 -4.44 -3.35 19.60
CA PRO A 19 -3.85 -2.03 19.81
C PRO A 19 -3.02 -1.51 18.61
N TRP A 20 -2.87 -2.32 17.57
CA TRP A 20 -2.20 -2.03 16.29
C TRP A 20 -3.17 -1.48 15.23
N THR A 21 -4.28 -0.86 15.63
CA THR A 21 -5.27 -0.19 14.76
C THR A 21 -4.71 0.94 13.89
N GLN A 22 -3.43 1.29 14.03
CA GLN A 22 -2.78 2.38 13.28
C GLN A 22 -1.90 1.91 12.10
N GLU A 23 -1.86 0.63 11.77
CA GLU A 23 -0.85 0.09 10.83
C GLU A 23 -1.17 0.26 9.32
N PHE A 24 -2.23 0.99 8.96
CA PHE A 24 -2.61 1.17 7.55
C PHE A 24 -2.30 2.57 7.05
N TYR A 25 -1.05 2.78 6.65
CA TYR A 25 -0.76 3.82 5.67
C TYR A 25 -1.54 3.50 4.39
N CYS A 26 -2.24 4.50 3.84
CA CYS A 26 -3.16 4.35 2.70
C CYS A 26 -2.55 3.63 1.49
N SER A 27 -1.24 3.75 1.28
CA SER A 27 -0.50 3.06 0.22
C SER A 27 -0.11 1.61 0.57
N SER A 28 0.07 1.30 1.86
CA SER A 28 0.44 -0.04 2.32
C SER A 28 -0.69 -1.05 2.14
N ILE A 29 -1.95 -0.63 2.31
CA ILE A 29 -3.11 -1.51 2.06
C ILE A 29 -3.25 -1.85 0.57
N VAL A 30 -2.99 -0.90 -0.32
CA VAL A 30 -2.99 -1.13 -1.77
C VAL A 30 -1.87 -2.09 -2.16
N ASP A 31 -0.65 -1.84 -1.67
CA ASP A 31 0.48 -2.73 -1.92
C ASP A 31 0.19 -4.16 -1.44
N TYR A 32 -0.37 -4.32 -0.25
CA TYR A 32 -0.76 -5.63 0.27
C TYR A 32 -1.80 -6.35 -0.61
N ALA A 33 -2.89 -5.67 -0.97
CA ALA A 33 -3.96 -6.29 -1.75
C ALA A 33 -3.44 -6.83 -3.10
N TYR A 34 -2.55 -6.10 -3.77
CA TYR A 34 -1.96 -6.56 -5.01
C TYR A 34 -0.92 -7.67 -4.82
N ARG A 35 -0.11 -7.63 -3.74
CA ARG A 35 0.85 -8.69 -3.43
C ARG A 35 0.14 -10.01 -3.14
N ASP A 36 -0.95 -9.96 -2.38
CA ASP A 36 -1.78 -11.13 -2.06
C ASP A 36 -2.45 -11.69 -3.32
N ALA A 37 -3.11 -10.85 -4.11
CA ALA A 37 -3.83 -11.27 -5.32
C ALA A 37 -2.92 -11.82 -6.43
N LEU A 38 -1.69 -11.30 -6.55
CA LEU A 38 -0.73 -11.71 -7.59
C LEU A 38 0.32 -12.70 -7.07
N GLU A 39 0.28 -13.03 -5.77
CA GLU A 39 1.30 -13.82 -5.08
C GLU A 39 2.74 -13.34 -5.35
N GLN A 40 2.92 -12.03 -5.52
CA GLN A 40 4.17 -11.42 -5.95
C GLN A 40 4.59 -10.31 -5.01
N ASP A 41 5.86 -10.30 -4.59
CA ASP A 41 6.46 -9.17 -3.87
C ASP A 41 6.91 -8.03 -4.79
N LEU A 42 6.96 -6.81 -4.25
CA LEU A 42 7.36 -5.60 -4.98
C LEU A 42 6.53 -5.38 -6.25
N VAL A 43 5.19 -5.43 -6.12
CA VAL A 43 4.30 -5.22 -7.27
C VAL A 43 4.55 -3.86 -7.89
N PHE A 44 4.63 -2.79 -7.10
CA PHE A 44 4.71 -1.42 -7.64
C PHE A 44 6.12 -0.85 -7.76
N THR A 45 7.11 -1.45 -7.11
CA THR A 45 8.50 -0.99 -7.15
C THR A 45 9.42 -2.07 -7.73
N ASN A 46 10.67 -1.73 -8.02
CA ASN A 46 11.68 -2.72 -8.40
C ASN A 46 12.56 -3.15 -7.22
N GLU A 47 12.57 -2.33 -6.17
CA GLU A 47 13.36 -2.53 -4.96
C GLU A 47 12.50 -2.24 -3.72
N PRO A 48 12.81 -2.87 -2.56
CA PRO A 48 12.14 -2.56 -1.31
C PRO A 48 12.32 -1.09 -0.94
N PHE A 49 11.23 -0.39 -0.63
CA PHE A 49 11.29 1.01 -0.23
C PHE A 49 11.27 1.17 1.28
N PRO A 50 12.30 1.76 1.91
CA PRO A 50 12.34 1.92 3.35
C PRO A 50 11.27 2.90 3.81
N LEU A 51 10.58 2.60 4.91
CA LEU A 51 9.62 3.53 5.49
C LEU A 51 10.32 4.86 5.83
N MET A 52 9.81 5.95 5.28
CA MET A 52 10.35 7.28 5.49
C MET A 52 9.50 8.06 6.49
N PHE A 53 10.09 8.34 7.65
CA PHE A 53 9.54 9.22 8.67
C PHE A 53 10.42 10.46 8.76
N GLN A 54 10.03 11.53 8.07
CA GLN A 54 10.75 12.81 8.04
C GLN A 54 9.82 13.95 8.47
N PRO A 55 10.27 14.90 9.30
CA PRO A 55 11.56 14.90 10.02
C PRO A 55 11.58 13.83 11.12
N ARG A 56 12.68 13.09 11.23
CA ARG A 56 12.78 11.89 12.07
C ARG A 56 12.47 12.17 13.54
N ASP A 57 13.05 13.23 14.10
CA ASP A 57 12.94 13.57 15.52
C ASP A 57 11.49 13.79 15.96
N PHE A 58 10.67 14.42 15.11
CA PHE A 58 9.25 14.64 15.39
C PHE A 58 8.51 13.31 15.55
N TRP A 59 8.71 12.39 14.61
CA TRP A 59 8.02 11.10 14.61
C TRP A 59 8.48 10.21 15.75
N GLU A 60 9.78 10.19 16.07
CA GLU A 60 10.29 9.45 17.22
C GLU A 60 9.70 9.97 18.53
N GLU A 61 9.57 11.29 18.70
CA GLU A 61 8.94 11.89 19.88
C GLU A 61 7.44 11.61 19.94
N TYR A 62 6.74 11.71 18.80
CA TYR A 62 5.31 11.39 18.72
C TYR A 62 5.02 9.95 19.13
N TYR A 63 5.74 8.97 18.57
CA TYR A 63 5.54 7.56 18.92
C TYR A 63 5.89 7.28 20.38
N ARG A 64 6.99 7.86 20.89
CA ARG A 64 7.38 7.76 22.30
C ARG A 64 6.30 8.31 23.25
N SER A 65 5.65 9.43 22.89
CA SER A 65 4.58 10.03 23.71
C SER A 65 3.34 9.15 23.83
N GLN A 66 3.18 8.17 22.94
CA GLN A 66 2.09 7.20 22.92
C GLN A 66 2.51 5.85 23.50
N GLU A 67 3.72 5.74 24.09
CA GLU A 67 4.30 4.48 24.55
C GLU A 67 4.46 3.44 23.42
N LEU A 68 4.69 3.91 22.20
CA LEU A 68 4.89 3.09 21.00
C LEU A 68 6.32 3.24 20.46
N GLU A 69 6.75 2.25 19.68
CA GLU A 69 8.00 2.32 18.90
C GLU A 69 7.74 2.80 17.48
N LEU A 70 8.64 3.64 16.96
CA LEU A 70 8.56 4.08 15.57
C LEU A 70 8.75 2.87 14.63
N PRO A 71 7.82 2.62 13.70
CA PRO A 71 7.93 1.53 12.76
C PRO A 71 9.22 1.55 11.95
N SER A 72 9.76 0.37 11.69
CA SER A 72 10.92 0.16 10.82
C SER A 72 10.63 -0.94 9.79
N GLY A 73 11.42 -0.96 8.71
CA GLY A 73 11.27 -1.93 7.63
C GLY A 73 10.96 -1.27 6.29
N PHE A 74 10.30 -2.03 5.42
CA PHE A 74 9.94 -1.60 4.07
C PHE A 74 8.43 -1.49 3.92
N GLY A 75 7.99 -0.59 3.05
CA GLY A 75 6.57 -0.38 2.76
C GLY A 75 6.36 0.39 1.46
N SER A 76 5.18 0.98 1.33
CA SER A 76 4.78 1.77 0.16
C SER A 76 4.37 3.17 0.58
N ASN A 77 4.53 4.15 -0.31
CA ASN A 77 3.98 5.50 -0.16
C ASN A 77 3.15 5.85 -1.41
N PRO A 78 2.18 6.78 -1.33
CA PRO A 78 1.30 7.08 -2.46
C PRO A 78 2.06 7.51 -3.72
N THR A 79 3.14 8.26 -3.56
CA THR A 79 4.01 8.72 -4.66
C THR A 79 4.63 7.54 -5.42
N LEU A 80 5.08 6.49 -4.72
CA LEU A 80 5.64 5.29 -5.35
C LEU A 80 4.60 4.53 -6.16
N LEU A 81 3.38 4.44 -5.66
CA LEU A 81 2.28 3.81 -6.39
C LEU A 81 1.97 4.58 -7.68
N MET A 82 1.84 5.91 -7.58
CA MET A 82 1.51 6.79 -8.71
C MET A 82 2.58 6.83 -9.80
N HIS A 83 3.85 6.69 -9.43
CA HIS A 83 4.97 6.70 -10.39
C HIS A 83 5.46 5.30 -10.76
N SER A 84 4.75 4.25 -10.32
CA SER A 84 5.09 2.88 -10.72
C SER A 84 4.96 2.73 -12.23
N PRO A 85 5.93 2.10 -12.93
CA PRO A 85 5.80 1.80 -14.36
C PRO A 85 4.67 0.81 -14.66
N ARG A 86 4.12 0.15 -13.63
CA ARG A 86 3.00 -0.79 -13.73
C ARG A 86 1.64 -0.12 -13.50
N VAL A 87 1.62 1.18 -13.20
CA VAL A 87 0.41 1.98 -13.07
C VAL A 87 0.36 2.96 -14.24
N LYS A 88 -0.77 2.98 -14.94
CA LYS A 88 -1.03 3.95 -16.01
C LYS A 88 -2.11 4.91 -15.52
N CYS A 89 -1.78 6.20 -15.50
CA CYS A 89 -2.80 7.23 -15.30
C CYS A 89 -3.71 7.25 -16.52
N VAL A 90 -5.01 7.12 -16.30
CA VAL A 90 -6.04 7.21 -17.34
C VAL A 90 -6.97 8.36 -16.98
N GLU A 91 -7.18 9.27 -17.95
CA GLU A 91 -8.23 10.26 -17.82
C GLU A 91 -9.55 9.60 -18.19
N LEU A 92 -10.50 9.63 -17.25
CA LEU A 92 -11.85 9.19 -17.51
C LEU A 92 -12.60 10.36 -18.16
N ASP A 93 -12.89 10.23 -19.45
CA ASP A 93 -13.90 11.09 -20.07
C ASP A 93 -15.26 10.61 -19.58
N LEU A 94 -15.82 11.33 -18.61
CA LEU A 94 -17.13 11.04 -18.02
C LEU A 94 -18.29 11.21 -19.02
N ASN A 95 -18.01 11.71 -20.24
CA ASN A 95 -18.97 11.80 -21.33
C ASN A 95 -18.72 10.78 -22.44
N ALA A 96 -17.68 9.94 -22.31
CA ALA A 96 -17.46 8.88 -23.28
C ALA A 96 -18.60 7.85 -23.20
N PRO A 97 -19.15 7.40 -24.33
CA PRO A 97 -20.11 6.30 -24.33
C PRO A 97 -19.46 5.06 -23.69
N GLU A 98 -20.20 4.37 -22.84
CA GLU A 98 -19.78 3.14 -22.16
C GLU A 98 -19.09 2.19 -23.16
N PRO A 99 -17.92 1.61 -22.82
CA PRO A 99 -17.26 0.66 -23.69
C PRO A 99 -18.20 -0.53 -23.90
N VAL A 100 -18.53 -0.80 -25.16
CA VAL A 100 -19.26 -2.00 -25.54
C VAL A 100 -18.37 -3.18 -25.18
N GLU A 101 -18.79 -4.02 -24.22
CA GLU A 101 -18.13 -5.28 -23.94
C GLU A 101 -18.13 -6.10 -25.24
N GLU A 102 -16.97 -6.21 -25.90
CA GLU A 102 -16.77 -7.21 -26.94
C GLU A 102 -16.82 -8.57 -26.27
N THR A 103 -17.99 -9.22 -26.34
CA THR A 103 -18.12 -10.64 -26.05
C THR A 103 -17.19 -11.39 -27.00
N HIS A 104 -16.03 -11.78 -26.49
CA HIS A 104 -15.19 -12.78 -27.14
C HIS A 104 -15.99 -14.10 -27.18
N GLU A 105 -16.73 -14.32 -28.26
CA GLU A 105 -17.21 -15.65 -28.60
C GLU A 105 -15.97 -16.51 -28.89
N MET A 106 -15.64 -17.37 -27.92
CA MET A 106 -14.71 -18.47 -28.11
C MET A 106 -15.33 -19.46 -29.09
N PHE A 107 -14.84 -19.45 -30.33
CA PHE A 107 -14.95 -20.59 -31.26
C PHE A 107 -13.68 -21.44 -31.21
#